data_AF-A0A8S9KDJ7-F1
#
_entry.id   AF-A0A8S9KDJ7-F1
#
_cell.length_a   1.000
_cell.length_b   1.000
_cell.length_c   1.000
_cell.angle_alpha   90.00
_cell.angle_beta   90.00
_cell.angle_gamma   90.00
#
_symmetry.space_group_name_H-M   'P 1'
#
loop_
_entity.id
_entity.type
_entity.pdbx_description
1 polymer ?
#
loop_
_entity_poly.entity_id
_entity_poly.type
_entity_poly.pdbx_seq_one_letter_code
_entity_poly.pdbx_strand_id
1 'polypeptide(L)'
;MLSFVVLVVASTCVPSLAVEENEPKKLWDQCVVKISPHCALKIISQVFGDGVVSIPCCKELVQEGKECHDTLVKYIADRPSLIGNESKYLQKRDELWAYCVSVSKVVSPA
;
A
#
# COMPACT_ATOMS: atom_id res chain seq x y z
N MET A 1 -60.37 -20.85 7.52
CA MET A 1 -59.76 -19.81 8.37
C MET A 1 -58.38 -20.32 8.76
N LEU A 2 -57.34 -19.83 8.06
CA LEU A 2 -56.35 -18.87 8.58
C LEU A 2 -55.46 -19.52 9.67
N SER A 3 -54.15 -19.74 9.52
CA SER A 3 -53.17 -18.81 8.93
C SER A 3 -51.90 -19.55 8.48
N PHE A 4 -51.49 -19.32 7.23
CA PHE A 4 -50.16 -19.63 6.70
C PHE A 4 -49.23 -18.49 7.13
N VAL A 5 -48.33 -18.72 8.08
CA VAL A 5 -47.26 -17.76 8.40
C VAL A 5 -46.09 -18.07 7.49
N VAL A 6 -46.10 -17.46 6.31
CA VAL A 6 -44.96 -17.44 5.39
C VAL A 6 -43.89 -16.55 6.02
N LEU A 7 -42.86 -17.14 6.61
CA LEU A 7 -41.63 -16.45 6.97
C LEU A 7 -40.91 -16.09 5.67
N VAL A 8 -41.21 -14.92 5.13
CA VAL A 8 -40.43 -14.31 4.05
C VAL A 8 -39.09 -13.91 4.66
N VAL A 9 -38.10 -14.80 4.57
CA VAL A 9 -36.70 -14.43 4.75
C VAL A 9 -36.34 -13.57 3.55
N ALA A 10 -36.47 -12.26 3.71
CA ALA A 10 -35.88 -11.32 2.78
C ALA A 10 -34.35 -11.47 2.91
N SER A 11 -33.76 -12.29 2.05
CA SER A 11 -32.33 -12.27 1.80
C SER A 11 -31.98 -10.89 1.26
N THR A 12 -31.63 -9.98 2.15
CA THR A 12 -30.77 -8.87 1.76
C THR A 12 -29.46 -9.50 1.35
N CYS A 13 -29.24 -9.58 0.05
CA CYS A 13 -27.93 -9.87 -0.51
C CYS A 13 -27.05 -8.70 -0.12
N VAL A 14 -26.48 -8.75 1.09
CA VAL A 14 -25.36 -7.89 1.44
C VAL A 14 -24.26 -8.29 0.48
N PRO A 15 -23.75 -7.38 -0.38
CA PRO A 15 -22.57 -7.70 -1.15
C PRO A 15 -21.48 -7.99 -0.13
N SER A 16 -21.15 -9.26 0.04
CA SER A 16 -19.90 -9.66 0.62
C SER A 16 -18.84 -9.07 -0.30
N LEU A 17 -18.31 -7.91 0.10
CA LEU A 17 -16.94 -7.56 -0.26
C LEU A 17 -16.10 -8.66 0.38
N ALA A 18 -15.95 -9.77 -0.35
CA ALA A 18 -14.88 -10.71 -0.11
C ALA A 18 -13.60 -9.91 -0.39
N VAL A 19 -13.16 -9.13 0.59
CA VAL A 19 -11.75 -8.79 0.69
C VAL A 19 -11.07 -10.13 0.87
N GLU A 20 -10.59 -10.66 -0.25
CA GLU A 20 -9.69 -11.79 -0.33
C GLU A 20 -8.59 -11.53 0.72
N GLU A 21 -8.59 -12.27 1.83
CA GLU A 21 -7.54 -12.17 2.86
C GLU A 21 -6.14 -12.55 2.29
N ASN A 22 -6.12 -13.09 1.07
CA ASN A 22 -4.97 -13.34 0.22
C ASN A 22 -4.57 -12.14 -0.67
N GLU A 23 -5.36 -11.10 -0.89
CA GLU A 23 -4.92 -9.95 -1.70
C GLU A 23 -3.71 -9.22 -1.08
N PRO A 24 -3.67 -8.89 0.23
CA PRO A 24 -2.53 -8.20 0.82
C PRO A 24 -1.26 -9.07 0.78
N LYS A 25 -1.39 -10.38 1.03
CA LYS A 25 -0.27 -11.34 0.97
C LYS A 25 0.25 -11.50 -0.45
N LYS A 26 -0.67 -11.60 -1.42
CA LYS A 26 -0.36 -11.71 -2.84
C LYS A 26 0.38 -10.47 -3.36
N LEU A 27 -0.06 -9.25 -3.00
CA LEU A 27 0.64 -8.02 -3.38
C LEU A 27 2.03 -7.93 -2.74
N TRP A 28 2.15 -8.35 -1.48
CA TRP A 28 3.44 -8.42 -0.80
C TRP A 28 4.41 -9.34 -1.55
N ASP A 29 3.99 -10.56 -1.85
CA ASP A 29 4.81 -11.59 -2.51
C ASP A 29 5.08 -11.28 -3.99
N GLN A 30 4.19 -10.53 -4.66
CA GLN A 30 4.36 -10.20 -6.07
C GLN A 30 5.31 -9.03 -6.31
N CYS A 31 5.46 -8.11 -5.34
CA CYS A 31 6.30 -6.95 -5.56
C CYS A 31 7.04 -6.40 -4.35
N VAL A 32 6.47 -6.37 -3.14
CA VAL A 32 7.21 -5.83 -1.98
C VAL A 32 8.50 -6.63 -1.72
N VAL A 33 8.46 -7.96 -1.91
CA VAL A 33 9.64 -8.83 -1.80
C VAL A 33 10.70 -8.61 -2.89
N LYS A 34 10.34 -7.96 -4.01
CA LYS A 34 11.27 -7.62 -5.09
C LYS A 34 12.01 -6.32 -4.82
N ILE A 35 11.47 -5.45 -3.95
CA ILE A 35 12.21 -4.30 -3.43
C ILE A 35 13.27 -4.81 -2.47
N SER A 36 14.53 -4.48 -2.76
CA SER A 36 15.67 -4.87 -1.95
C SER A 36 15.48 -4.45 -0.49
N PRO A 37 15.91 -5.28 0.48
CA PRO A 37 15.77 -4.95 1.90
C PRO A 37 16.37 -3.59 2.26
N HIS A 38 17.50 -3.23 1.62
CA HIS A 38 18.12 -1.92 1.80
C HIS A 38 17.19 -0.79 1.35
N CYS A 39 16.60 -0.87 0.16
CA CYS A 39 15.73 0.18 -0.35
C CYS A 39 14.39 0.24 0.39
N ALA A 40 13.81 -0.91 0.77
CA ALA A 40 12.62 -0.96 1.62
C ALA A 40 12.83 -0.21 2.95
N LEU A 41 13.98 -0.41 3.62
CA LEU A 41 14.33 0.31 4.84
C LEU A 41 14.46 1.82 4.63
N LYS A 42 15.07 2.27 3.52
CA LYS A 42 15.18 3.70 3.21
C LYS A 42 13.82 4.34 2.93
N ILE A 43 12.94 3.63 2.21
CA ILE A 43 11.57 4.08 1.93
C ILE A 43 10.79 4.24 3.24
N ILE A 44 10.80 3.21 4.09
CA ILE A 44 10.13 3.26 5.41
C ILE A 44 10.70 4.41 6.25
N SER A 45 12.03 4.55 6.31
CA SER A 45 12.68 5.61 7.07
C SER A 45 12.33 7.01 6.57
N GLN A 46 12.11 7.20 5.28
CA GLN A 46 11.69 8.49 4.73
C GLN A 46 10.21 8.77 4.98
N VAL A 47 9.33 7.76 4.85
CA VAL A 47 7.89 7.94 5.04
C VAL A 47 7.52 8.17 6.52
N PHE A 48 8.14 7.43 7.44
CA PHE A 48 7.79 7.45 8.87
C PHE A 48 8.79 8.18 9.76
N GLY A 49 9.94 8.59 9.22
CA GLY A 49 10.98 9.36 9.91
C GLY A 49 11.54 10.45 8.99
N ASP A 50 12.82 10.77 9.10
CA ASP A 50 13.51 11.80 8.28
C ASP A 50 14.62 11.19 7.40
N GLY A 51 14.39 9.97 6.91
CA GLY A 51 15.33 9.26 6.05
C GLY A 51 15.50 9.89 4.67
N VAL A 52 16.48 9.41 3.90
CA VAL A 52 16.68 9.82 2.51
C VAL A 52 16.73 8.59 1.62
N VAL A 53 16.02 8.64 0.49
CA VAL A 53 15.99 7.58 -0.51
C VAL A 53 16.94 7.95 -1.66
N SER A 54 17.82 7.02 -2.01
CA SER A 54 18.78 7.21 -3.11
C SER A 54 18.11 7.03 -4.48
N ILE A 55 18.71 7.60 -5.53
CA ILE A 55 18.22 7.43 -6.91
C ILE A 55 18.12 5.95 -7.32
N PRO A 56 19.10 5.07 -7.03
CA PRO A 56 18.97 3.63 -7.28
C PRO A 56 17.73 3.01 -6.62
N CYS A 57 17.46 3.35 -5.36
CA CYS A 57 16.26 2.88 -4.66
C CYS A 57 14.96 3.44 -5.25
N CYS A 58 14.98 4.68 -5.77
CA CYS A 58 13.83 5.22 -6.48
C CYS A 58 13.57 4.48 -7.80
N LYS A 59 14.61 4.09 -8.54
CA LYS A 59 14.44 3.30 -9.77
C LYS A 59 13.84 1.93 -9.47
N GLU A 60 14.34 1.26 -8.43
CA GLU A 60 13.78 -0.01 -7.96
C GLU A 60 12.31 0.13 -7.54
N LEU A 61 11.99 1.14 -6.74
CA LEU A 61 10.61 1.41 -6.32
C LEU A 61 9.68 1.68 -7.51
N VAL A 62 10.12 2.50 -8.48
CA VAL A 62 9.31 2.84 -9.67
C VAL A 62 9.14 1.63 -10.59
N GLN A 63 10.16 0.76 -10.69
CA GLN A 63 10.08 -0.48 -11.45
C GLN A 63 9.04 -1.44 -10.87
N GLU A 64 8.94 -1.55 -9.54
CA GLU A 64 7.94 -2.39 -8.88
C GLU A 64 6.54 -1.75 -8.91
N GLY A 65 6.45 -0.42 -8.84
CA GLY A 65 5.22 0.33 -9.05
C GLY A 65 4.58 0.89 -7.78
N LYS A 66 3.57 1.75 -7.99
CA LYS A 66 2.94 2.52 -6.91
C LYS A 66 2.23 1.63 -5.90
N GLU A 67 1.56 0.58 -6.36
CA GLU A 67 0.82 -0.33 -5.48
C GLU A 67 1.74 -1.01 -4.47
N CYS A 68 3.00 -1.26 -4.84
CA CYS A 68 4.01 -1.89 -3.99
C CYS A 68 4.53 -0.93 -2.93
N HIS A 69 4.75 0.33 -3.33
CA HIS A 69 5.03 1.42 -2.41
C HIS A 69 3.91 1.61 -1.38
N ASP A 70 2.67 1.68 -1.85
CA ASP A 70 1.50 1.88 -1.00
C ASP A 70 1.28 0.68 -0.06
N THR A 71 1.50 -0.55 -0.55
CA THR A 71 1.41 -1.78 0.25
C THR A 71 2.47 -1.83 1.34
N LEU A 72 3.73 -1.49 1.02
CA LEU A 72 4.82 -1.41 1.99
C LEU A 72 4.51 -0.40 3.10
N VAL A 73 4.02 0.79 2.73
CA VAL A 73 3.64 1.82 3.70
C VAL A 73 2.47 1.38 4.55
N LYS A 74 1.43 0.78 3.95
CA LYS A 74 0.25 0.29 4.67
C LYS A 74 0.61 -0.76 5.71
N TYR A 75 1.45 -1.73 5.37
CA TYR A 75 1.90 -2.76 6.31
C TYR A 75 2.59 -2.19 7.56
N ILE A 76 3.35 -1.11 7.40
CA ILE A 76 3.97 -0.44 8.55
C ILE A 76 2.93 0.39 9.31
N ALA A 77 2.04 1.08 8.59
CA ALA A 77 0.99 1.94 9.15
C ALA A 77 -0.04 1.20 10.03
N ASP A 78 -0.22 -0.12 9.83
CA ASP A 78 -1.09 -0.95 10.68
C ASP A 78 -0.63 -1.01 12.16
N ARG A 79 0.55 -0.47 12.49
CA ARG A 79 1.03 -0.35 13.87
C ARG A 79 0.27 0.76 14.63
N PRO A 80 -0.31 0.47 15.81
CA PRO A 80 -1.08 1.44 16.59
C PRO A 80 -0.34 2.75 16.91
N SER A 81 0.99 2.72 17.03
CA SER A 81 1.83 3.89 17.29
C SER A 81 1.80 4.95 16.19
N LEU A 82 1.29 4.63 15.00
CA LEU A 82 1.33 5.51 13.83
C LEU A 82 -0.01 6.19 13.54
N ILE A 83 -1.10 5.80 14.20
CA ILE A 83 -2.46 6.33 13.98
C ILE A 83 -2.50 7.86 14.14
N GLY A 84 -1.84 8.40 15.18
CA GLY A 84 -1.82 9.85 15.43
C GLY A 84 -1.08 10.68 14.38
N ASN A 85 -0.29 10.04 13.50
CA ASN A 85 0.51 10.69 12.47
C ASN A 85 0.06 10.34 11.05
N GLU A 86 -1.18 9.83 10.88
CA GLU A 86 -1.70 9.35 9.60
C GLU A 86 -1.54 10.35 8.47
N SER A 87 -2.07 11.56 8.65
CA SER A 87 -1.98 12.61 7.64
C SER A 87 -0.52 12.90 7.23
N LYS A 88 0.41 12.87 8.19
CA LYS A 88 1.83 13.14 7.94
C LYS A 88 2.47 12.04 7.09
N TYR A 89 2.34 10.77 7.47
CA TYR A 89 2.99 9.70 6.69
C TYR A 89 2.33 9.50 5.32
N LEU A 90 1.02 9.75 5.18
CA LEU A 90 0.33 9.67 3.89
C LEU A 90 0.84 10.75 2.93
N GLN A 91 1.03 11.98 3.42
CA GLN A 91 1.67 13.04 2.64
C GLN A 91 3.09 12.63 2.21
N LYS A 92 3.92 12.16 3.15
CA LYS A 92 5.30 11.75 2.83
C LYS A 92 5.36 10.57 1.87
N ARG A 93 4.40 9.64 1.94
CA ARG A 93 4.24 8.54 0.97
C ARG A 93 4.05 9.08 -0.45
N ASP A 94 3.13 10.01 -0.63
CA ASP A 94 2.78 10.54 -1.95
C ASP A 94 3.89 11.44 -2.51
N GLU A 95 4.53 12.25 -1.66
CA GLU A 95 5.69 13.06 -2.01
C GLU A 95 6.89 12.20 -2.46
N LEU A 96 7.18 11.12 -1.72
CA LEU A 96 8.27 10.20 -2.07
C LEU A 96 8.01 9.52 -3.43
N TRP A 97 6.78 9.08 -3.69
CA TRP A 97 6.42 8.48 -4.97
C TRP A 97 6.63 9.48 -6.12
N ALA A 98 6.12 10.71 -5.98
CA ALA A 98 6.28 11.76 -6.99
C ALA A 98 7.77 12.09 -7.24
N TYR A 99 8.57 12.19 -6.18
CA TYR A 99 10.01 12.37 -6.27
C TYR A 99 10.68 11.24 -7.06
N CYS A 100 10.41 9.97 -6.70
CA CYS A 100 11.03 8.82 -7.34
C CYS A 100 10.64 8.70 -8.83
N VAL A 101 9.39 8.98 -9.19
CA VAL A 101 8.95 9.04 -10.59
C VAL A 101 9.70 10.13 -11.37
N SER A 102 9.90 11.30 -10.75
CA SER A 102 10.62 12.42 -11.36
C SER A 102 12.08 12.05 -11.64
N VAL A 103 12.83 11.59 -10.63
CA VAL A 103 14.27 11.32 -10.79
C VAL A 103 14.57 10.09 -11.65
N SER A 104 13.63 9.13 -11.75
CA SER A 104 13.81 7.95 -12.60
C SER A 104 13.72 8.28 -14.09
N LYS A 105 12.94 9.29 -14.47
CA LYS A 105 12.85 9.79 -15.86
C LYS A 105 14.12 10.52 -16.30
N VAL A 106 14.72 11.30 -15.39
CA VAL A 106 15.92 12.10 -15.68
C VAL A 106 17.15 11.24 -15.99
N VAL A 107 17.23 10.04 -15.41
CA VAL A 107 18.39 9.15 -15.50
C VAL A 107 18.14 7.93 -16.40
N SER A 108 17.13 7.99 -17.27
CA SER A 108 16.91 6.98 -18.32
C SER A 108 17.47 7.52 -19.64
N PRO A 109 18.44 6.85 -20.29
CA PRO A 109 18.91 7.28 -21.60
C PRO A 109 17.76 7.13 -22.61
N ALA A 110 17.56 8.16 -23.41
CA ALA A 110 16.68 8.13 -24.59
C ALA A 110 17.20 7.16 -25.65
#